data_AF-A0AB73HIB6-F1
#
_entry.id   AF-A0AB73HIB6-F1
#
_cell.length_a   1.000
_cell.length_b   1.000
_cell.length_c   1.000
_cell.angle_alpha   90.00
_cell.angle_beta   90.00
_cell.angle_gamma   90.00
#
_symmetry.space_group_name_H-M   'P 1'
#
loop_
_entity.id
_entity.type
_entity.pdbx_description
1 polymer ?
#
loop_
_entity_poly.entity_id
_entity_poly.type
_entity_poly.pdbx_seq_one_letter_code
_entity_poly.pdbx_strand_id
1 'polypeptide(L)'
;MSTTILSFQNRVVIETLHNEGRSLRYIANYLDFSKTTIFNELHRLNGEYQAELAQTDFERKVSQRGRKSSLTKNLKHLIEEKIQVQKWSPEQVAHVLGIAYKTVYNWIDQGWLDVQLPDLPDHGIRRHRAKEKRGTFS
;
A
#
# COMPACT_ATOMS: atom_id res chain seq x y z
N MET A 1 -8.27 -13.90 21.43
CA MET A 1 -7.28 -13.56 20.38
C MET A 1 -6.77 -12.17 20.67
N SER A 2 -5.49 -12.02 21.03
CA SER A 2 -4.90 -10.70 21.31
C SER A 2 -4.76 -9.94 19.99
N THR A 3 -5.62 -8.95 19.76
CA THR A 3 -5.48 -8.02 18.64
C THR A 3 -4.35 -7.05 18.96
N THR A 4 -3.33 -6.95 18.11
CA THR A 4 -2.20 -6.04 18.32
C THR A 4 -2.54 -4.57 18.07
N ILE A 5 -3.69 -4.29 17.47
CA ILE A 5 -4.12 -2.96 17.03
C ILE A 5 -5.36 -2.54 17.83
N LEU A 6 -5.32 -1.33 18.39
CA LEU A 6 -6.48 -0.72 19.04
C LEU A 6 -7.58 -0.43 17.99
N SER A 7 -8.79 -0.92 18.23
CA SER A 7 -9.99 -0.55 17.48
C SER A 7 -10.48 0.84 17.87
N PHE A 8 -11.44 1.39 17.12
CA PHE A 8 -12.10 2.65 17.52
C PHE A 8 -12.80 2.51 18.89
N GLN A 9 -13.47 1.39 19.14
CA GLN A 9 -14.10 1.10 20.43
C GLN A 9 -13.08 1.11 21.58
N ASN A 10 -11.91 0.52 21.38
CA ASN A 10 -10.85 0.55 22.38
C ASN A 10 -10.39 1.99 22.66
N ARG A 11 -10.30 2.85 21.64
CA ARG A 11 -9.94 4.27 21.82
C ARG A 11 -10.98 5.03 22.63
N VAL A 12 -12.27 4.81 22.36
CA VAL A 12 -13.37 5.40 23.15
C VAL A 12 -13.31 4.95 24.61
N VAL A 13 -13.01 3.67 24.86
CA VAL A 13 -12.81 3.17 26.23
C VAL A 13 -11.58 3.79 26.91
N ILE A 14 -10.48 3.98 26.18
CA ILE A 14 -9.28 4.65 26.71
C ILE A 14 -9.61 6.09 27.10
N GLU A 15 -10.30 6.85 26.24
CA GLU A 15 -10.68 8.24 26.49
C GLU A 15 -11.58 8.36 27.72
N THR A 16 -12.65 7.56 27.78
CA THR A 16 -13.61 7.58 28.90
C THR A 16 -12.94 7.24 30.23
N LEU A 17 -12.18 6.14 30.30
CA LEU A 17 -11.53 5.73 31.55
C LEU A 17 -10.39 6.69 31.96
N HIS A 18 -9.71 7.31 30.99
CA HIS A 18 -8.71 8.34 31.27
C HIS A 18 -9.35 9.58 31.89
N ASN A 19 -10.49 10.03 31.35
CA ASN A 19 -11.25 11.17 31.86
C ASN A 19 -11.88 10.89 33.24
N GLU A 20 -12.17 9.63 33.57
CA GLU A 20 -12.55 9.19 34.92
C GLU A 20 -11.36 9.13 35.91
N GLY A 21 -10.13 9.44 35.47
CA GLY A 21 -8.93 9.40 36.31
C GLY A 21 -8.43 7.98 36.62
N ARG A 22 -8.78 6.98 35.81
CA ARG A 22 -8.25 5.61 35.99
C ARG A 22 -6.77 5.54 35.66
N SER A 23 -6.04 4.71 36.40
CA SER A 23 -4.62 4.51 36.14
C SER A 23 -4.38 3.79 34.80
N LEU A 24 -3.25 4.07 34.15
CA LEU A 24 -2.85 3.37 32.92
C LEU A 24 -2.85 1.85 33.05
N ARG A 25 -2.51 1.33 34.24
CA ARG A 25 -2.51 -0.11 34.51
C ARG A 25 -3.92 -0.68 34.53
N TYR A 26 -4.88 0.06 35.10
CA TYR A 26 -6.28 -0.32 35.10
C TYR A 26 -6.82 -0.43 33.67
N ILE A 27 -6.63 0.61 32.87
CA ILE A 27 -7.10 0.66 31.47
C ILE A 27 -6.47 -0.47 30.64
N ALA A 28 -5.17 -0.70 30.82
CA ALA A 28 -4.44 -1.78 30.15
C ALA A 28 -5.00 -3.15 30.48
N ASN A 29 -5.23 -3.44 31.77
CA ASN A 29 -5.83 -4.70 32.21
C ASN A 29 -7.29 -4.84 31.72
N TYR A 30 -8.06 -3.75 31.68
CA TYR A 30 -9.45 -3.76 31.24
C TYR A 30 -9.60 -4.12 29.75
N LEU A 31 -8.71 -3.57 28.90
CA LEU A 31 -8.74 -3.82 27.45
C LEU A 31 -7.88 -5.02 27.01
N ASP A 32 -7.20 -5.69 27.94
CA ASP A 32 -6.22 -6.75 27.66
C ASP A 32 -5.07 -6.29 26.73
N PHE A 33 -4.55 -5.08 27.00
CA PHE A 33 -3.36 -4.52 26.33
C PHE A 33 -2.21 -4.28 27.30
N SER A 34 -1.02 -4.06 26.76
CA SER A 34 0.12 -3.64 27.57
C SER A 34 -0.04 -2.19 28.04
N LYS A 35 0.50 -1.88 29.23
CA LYS A 35 0.54 -0.49 29.76
C LYS A 35 1.20 0.47 28.78
N THR A 36 2.24 0.03 28.07
CA THR A 36 2.96 0.84 27.06
C THR A 36 2.08 1.14 25.85
N THR A 37 1.23 0.21 25.41
CA THR A 37 0.25 0.47 24.35
C THR A 37 -0.70 1.60 24.72
N ILE A 38 -1.27 1.56 25.93
CA ILE A 38 -2.19 2.62 26.42
C ILE A 38 -1.46 3.96 26.55
N PHE A 39 -0.25 3.95 27.13
CA PHE A 39 0.58 5.16 27.26
C PHE A 39 0.85 5.80 25.89
N ASN A 40 1.31 5.01 24.92
CA ASN A 40 1.62 5.50 23.57
C ASN A 40 0.37 6.02 22.85
N GLU A 41 -0.79 5.39 23.07
CA GLU A 41 -2.04 5.86 22.47
C GLU A 41 -2.48 7.21 23.07
N LEU A 42 -2.43 7.38 24.39
CA LEU A 42 -2.76 8.66 25.05
C LEU A 42 -1.83 9.80 24.60
N HIS A 43 -0.58 9.48 24.26
CA HIS A 43 0.42 10.45 23.79
C HIS A 43 0.58 10.44 22.25
N ARG A 44 -0.40 9.89 21.52
CA ARG A 44 -0.34 9.78 20.05
C ARG A 44 -0.29 11.14 19.36
N LEU A 45 -1.04 12.11 19.88
CA LEU A 45 -1.19 13.46 19.34
C LEU A 45 -0.80 14.50 20.40
N ASN A 46 -0.42 15.69 19.96
CA ASN A 46 -0.14 16.79 20.87
C ASN A 46 -1.47 17.38 21.37
N GLY A 47 -1.60 17.57 22.68
CA GLY A 47 -2.79 18.14 23.32
C GLY A 47 -3.57 17.12 24.13
N GLU A 48 -4.83 17.44 24.43
CA GLU A 48 -5.74 16.53 25.13
C GLU A 48 -6.09 15.34 24.25
N TYR A 49 -6.16 14.15 24.86
CA TYR A 49 -6.48 12.92 24.14
C TYR A 49 -7.95 12.90 23.72
N GLN A 50 -8.21 12.64 22.44
CA GLN A 50 -9.55 12.46 21.88
C GLN A 50 -9.56 11.21 20.98
N ALA A 51 -10.51 10.29 21.20
CA ALA A 51 -10.55 9.02 20.47
C ALA A 51 -10.76 9.21 18.97
N GLU A 52 -11.59 10.18 18.57
CA GLU A 52 -11.87 10.51 17.17
C GLU A 52 -10.61 11.01 16.44
N LEU A 53 -9.85 11.91 17.07
CA LEU A 53 -8.58 12.40 16.50
C LEU A 53 -7.54 11.28 16.40
N ALA A 54 -7.45 10.42 17.41
CA ALA A 54 -6.54 9.29 17.39
C ALA A 54 -6.88 8.27 16.29
N GLN A 55 -8.18 8.04 16.05
CA GLN A 55 -8.69 7.17 14.99
C GLN A 55 -8.42 7.75 13.60
N THR A 56 -8.72 9.03 13.38
CA THR A 56 -8.45 9.69 12.09
C THR A 56 -6.95 9.71 11.76
N ASP A 57 -6.09 9.96 12.75
CA ASP A 57 -4.63 9.82 12.56
C ASP A 57 -4.21 8.39 12.22
N PHE A 58 -4.83 7.38 12.85
CA PHE A 58 -4.57 5.97 12.54
C PHE A 58 -4.94 5.65 11.09
N GLU A 59 -6.15 6.02 10.66
CA GLU A 59 -6.64 5.78 9.30
C GLU A 59 -5.78 6.49 8.25
N ARG A 60 -5.38 7.73 8.53
CA ARG A 60 -4.44 8.48 7.68
C ARG A 60 -3.09 7.77 7.56
N LYS A 61 -2.52 7.27 8.65
CA LYS A 61 -1.25 6.52 8.62
C LYS A 61 -1.41 5.18 7.93
N VAL A 62 -2.55 4.51 8.10
CA VAL A 62 -2.86 3.25 7.42
C VAL A 62 -2.97 3.43 5.91
N SER A 63 -3.64 4.47 5.42
CA SER A 63 -3.71 4.77 3.98
C SER A 63 -2.34 5.13 3.37
N GLN A 64 -1.40 5.57 4.21
CA GLN A 64 -0.03 5.85 3.82
C GLN A 64 0.88 4.61 3.82
N ARG A 65 0.45 3.48 4.41
CA ARG A 65 1.24 2.23 4.43
C ARG A 65 1.49 1.70 3.02
N GLY A 66 2.52 0.86 2.93
CA GLY A 66 2.91 0.18 1.70
C GLY A 66 3.83 1.01 0.82
N ARG A 67 4.49 0.33 -0.12
CA ARG A 67 5.38 0.96 -1.10
C ARG A 67 4.55 1.77 -2.08
N LYS A 68 4.86 3.06 -2.22
CA LYS A 68 4.23 3.90 -3.26
C LYS A 68 4.72 3.47 -4.64
N SER A 69 3.81 3.53 -5.62
CA SER A 69 4.16 3.23 -7.02
C SER A 69 5.22 4.21 -7.52
N SER A 70 6.18 3.72 -8.30
CA SER A 70 7.13 4.57 -9.01
C SER A 70 6.55 5.19 -10.29
N LEU A 71 5.28 4.89 -10.63
CA LEU A 71 4.59 5.44 -11.79
C LEU A 71 4.14 6.88 -11.51
N THR A 72 4.92 7.85 -11.99
CA THR A 72 4.55 9.28 -11.97
C THR A 72 3.67 9.62 -13.17
N LYS A 73 2.97 10.77 -13.12
CA LYS A 73 2.13 11.24 -14.25
C LYS A 73 2.92 11.39 -15.54
N ASN A 74 4.12 11.98 -15.47
CA ASN A 74 4.99 12.16 -16.64
C ASN A 74 5.48 10.81 -17.17
N LEU A 75 5.82 9.87 -16.27
CA LEU A 75 6.24 8.53 -16.67
C LEU A 75 5.10 7.76 -17.33
N LYS A 76 3.88 7.88 -16.79
CA LYS A 76 2.66 7.32 -17.38
C LYS A 76 2.45 7.82 -18.80
N HIS A 77 2.43 9.14 -19.01
CA HIS A 77 2.27 9.72 -20.33
C HIS A 77 3.36 9.28 -21.32
N LEU A 78 4.62 9.25 -20.87
CA LEU A 78 5.73 8.79 -21.70
C LEU A 78 5.58 7.31 -22.13
N ILE A 79 5.13 6.45 -21.22
CA ILE A 79 4.90 5.03 -21.52
C ILE A 79 3.75 4.89 -22.51
N GLU A 80 2.64 5.60 -22.27
CA GLU A 80 1.45 5.57 -23.14
C GLU A 80 1.77 6.06 -24.55
N GLU A 81 2.48 7.18 -24.68
CA GLU A 81 2.92 7.72 -25.97
C GLU A 81 3.80 6.72 -26.73
N LYS A 82 4.80 6.13 -26.06
CA LYS A 82 5.69 5.14 -26.70
C LYS A 82 4.95 3.89 -27.17
N ILE A 83 3.98 3.41 -26.40
CA ILE A 83 3.23 2.21 -26.77
C ILE A 83 2.18 2.54 -27.85
N GLN A 84 1.36 3.56 -27.65
CA GLN A 84 0.22 3.84 -28.52
C GLN A 84 0.62 4.51 -29.84
N VAL A 85 1.54 5.49 -29.79
CA VAL A 85 1.96 6.26 -30.97
C VAL A 85 3.13 5.58 -31.67
N GLN A 86 4.20 5.31 -30.93
CA GLN A 86 5.42 4.75 -31.51
C GLN A 86 5.38 3.23 -31.69
N LYS A 87 4.31 2.57 -31.21
CA LYS A 87 4.11 1.12 -31.28
C LYS A 87 5.28 0.32 -30.69
N TRP A 88 5.86 0.82 -29.59
CA TRP A 88 6.90 0.09 -28.87
C TRP A 88 6.31 -1.04 -28.04
N SER A 89 7.06 -2.15 -27.93
CA SER A 89 6.74 -3.23 -26.99
C SER A 89 7.04 -2.81 -25.53
N PRO A 90 6.33 -3.39 -24.53
CA PRO A 90 6.60 -3.12 -23.12
C PRO A 90 8.06 -3.37 -22.71
N GLU A 91 8.74 -4.33 -23.33
CA GLU A 91 10.16 -4.61 -23.08
C GLU A 91 11.09 -3.49 -23.58
N GLN A 92 10.81 -2.91 -24.75
CA GLN A 92 11.57 -1.77 -25.27
C GLN A 92 11.39 -0.53 -24.40
N VAL A 93 10.15 -0.27 -23.97
CA VAL A 93 9.85 0.82 -23.04
C VAL A 93 10.60 0.62 -21.73
N ALA A 94 10.53 -0.59 -21.16
CA ALA A 94 11.22 -0.91 -19.92
C ALA A 94 12.74 -0.77 -20.03
N HIS A 95 13.33 -1.20 -21.16
CA HIS A 95 14.75 -1.05 -21.42
C HIS A 95 15.19 0.42 -21.41
N VAL A 96 14.49 1.30 -22.12
CA VAL A 96 14.83 2.73 -22.17
C VAL A 96 14.58 3.43 -20.82
N LEU A 97 13.59 2.97 -20.07
CA LEU A 97 13.30 3.49 -18.73
C LEU A 97 14.20 2.91 -17.63
N GLY A 98 15.03 1.90 -17.93
CA GLY A 98 15.88 1.23 -16.95
C GLY A 98 15.09 0.49 -15.86
N ILE A 99 13.87 0.02 -16.17
CA ILE A 99 13.01 -0.71 -15.23
C ILE A 99 12.81 -2.17 -15.67
N ALA A 100 12.39 -3.04 -14.75
CA ALA A 100 12.00 -4.39 -15.12
C ALA A 100 10.77 -4.38 -16.04
N TYR A 101 10.79 -5.12 -17.15
CA TYR A 101 9.66 -5.18 -18.08
C TYR A 101 8.35 -5.67 -17.43
N LYS A 102 8.46 -6.55 -16.43
CA LYS A 102 7.32 -7.02 -15.63
C LYS A 102 6.60 -5.87 -14.93
N THR A 103 7.30 -4.80 -14.57
CA THR A 103 6.71 -3.60 -13.96
C THR A 103 5.73 -2.92 -14.92
N VAL A 104 6.09 -2.82 -16.21
CA VAL A 104 5.20 -2.23 -17.24
C VAL A 104 3.94 -3.08 -17.40
N TYR A 105 4.09 -4.40 -17.51
CA TYR A 105 2.93 -5.31 -17.59
C TYR A 105 2.04 -5.24 -16.35
N ASN A 106 2.62 -5.19 -15.14
CA ASN A 106 1.84 -5.05 -13.92
C ASN A 106 1.01 -3.75 -13.92
N TRP A 107 1.55 -2.64 -14.43
CA TRP A 107 0.83 -1.38 -14.54
C TRP A 107 -0.30 -1.42 -15.57
N ILE A 108 -0.12 -2.15 -16.67
CA ILE A 108 -1.19 -2.44 -17.64
C ILE A 108 -2.30 -3.26 -16.97
N ASP A 109 -1.95 -4.37 -16.31
CA ASP A 109 -2.92 -5.27 -15.68
C ASP A 109 -3.72 -4.62 -14.55
N GLN A 110 -3.09 -3.72 -13.81
CA GLN A 110 -3.72 -2.96 -12.73
C GLN A 110 -4.60 -1.80 -13.25
N GLY A 111 -4.64 -1.57 -14.57
CA GLY A 111 -5.36 -0.47 -15.18
C GLY A 111 -4.77 0.90 -14.85
N TRP A 112 -3.48 0.96 -14.51
CA TRP A 112 -2.82 2.23 -14.17
C TRP A 112 -2.40 3.02 -15.42
N LEU A 113 -2.25 2.33 -16.55
CA LEU A 113 -2.01 2.88 -17.88
C LEU A 113 -3.29 2.79 -18.71
N ASP A 114 -3.53 3.77 -19.58
CA ASP A 114 -4.62 3.75 -20.55
C ASP A 114 -4.24 2.92 -21.79
N VAL A 115 -3.68 1.73 -21.55
CA VAL A 115 -3.22 0.79 -22.56
C VAL A 115 -3.71 -0.57 -22.13
N GLN A 116 -4.37 -1.29 -23.03
CA GLN A 116 -4.80 -2.66 -22.82
C GLN A 116 -3.88 -3.63 -23.55
N LEU A 117 -3.92 -4.91 -23.16
CA LEU A 117 -3.15 -5.96 -23.84
C LEU A 117 -3.39 -5.99 -25.36
N PRO A 118 -4.61 -5.80 -25.89
CA PRO A 118 -4.84 -5.75 -27.33
C PRO A 118 -4.18 -4.56 -28.04
N ASP A 119 -3.85 -3.48 -27.33
CA ASP A 119 -3.22 -2.30 -27.93
C ASP A 119 -1.71 -2.48 -28.12
N LEU A 120 -1.14 -3.53 -27.52
CA LEU A 120 0.27 -3.86 -27.67
C LEU A 120 0.53 -4.43 -29.08
N PRO A 121 1.68 -4.12 -29.69
CA PRO A 121 2.03 -4.61 -31.03
C PRO A 121 1.92 -6.14 -31.21
N ASP A 122 2.23 -6.89 -30.15
CA ASP A 122 2.19 -8.37 -30.14
C ASP A 122 1.00 -8.90 -29.31
N HIS A 123 0.00 -8.07 -28.98
CA HIS A 123 -1.16 -8.44 -28.15
C HIS A 123 -0.81 -9.18 -26.84
N GLY A 124 0.38 -8.92 -26.27
CA GLY A 124 0.86 -9.59 -25.06
C GLY A 124 1.44 -11.01 -25.25
N ILE A 125 1.64 -11.50 -26.49
CA ILE A 125 2.21 -12.83 -26.77
C ILE A 125 3.55 -13.05 -26.03
N ARG A 126 4.39 -12.03 -25.94
CA ARG A 126 5.71 -12.12 -25.27
C ARG A 126 5.59 -12.43 -23.77
N ARG A 127 4.52 -12.02 -23.12
CA ARG A 127 4.22 -12.32 -21.71
C ARG A 127 3.87 -13.79 -21.49
N HIS A 128 3.22 -14.41 -22.47
CA HIS A 128 2.76 -15.80 -22.40
C HIS A 128 3.77 -16.82 -22.92
N ARG A 129 4.95 -16.39 -23.42
CA ARG A 129 5.98 -17.35 -23.82
C ARG A 129 6.41 -18.18 -22.61
N ALA A 130 6.23 -19.49 -22.73
CA ALA A 130 6.80 -20.43 -21.79
C ALA A 130 8.32 -20.20 -21.67
N LYS A 131 8.87 -20.38 -20.47
CA LYS A 131 10.32 -20.45 -20.28
C LYS A 131 10.88 -21.48 -21.28
N GLU A 132 11.94 -21.09 -21.99
CA GLU A 132 12.62 -21.97 -22.92
C GLU A 132 13.08 -23.25 -22.19
N LYS A 133 12.58 -24.41 -22.65
CA LYS A 133 12.89 -25.73 -22.08
C LYS A 133 13.95 -26.51 -22.85
N ARG A 134 14.52 -25.92 -23.92
CA ARG A 134 15.59 -26.54 -24.69
C ARG A 134 16.87 -26.55 -23.83
N GLY A 135 17.40 -27.75 -23.57
CA GLY A 135 18.61 -27.94 -22.75
C GLY A 135 18.40 -27.98 -21.23
N THR A 136 17.16 -27.92 -20.74
CA THR A 136 16.88 -28.25 -19.32
C THR A 136 16.73 -29.75 -19.15
N PHE A 137 17.69 -30.35 -18.45
CA PHE A 137 17.62 -31.74 -18.00
C PHE A 137 17.07 -31.76 -16.57
N SER A 138 16.05 -32.59 -16.34
CA SER A 138 15.42 -32.84 -15.04
C SER A 138 16.17 -33.88 -14.24
#